data_AF-A0A8B7DC28-F1
#
_entry.id   AF-A0A8B7DC28-F1
#
_cell.length_a   1.000
_cell.length_b   1.000
_cell.length_c   1.000
_cell.angle_alpha   90.00
_cell.angle_beta   90.00
_cell.angle_gamma   90.00
#
_symmetry.space_group_name_H-M   'P 1'
#
loop_
_entity.id
_entity.type
_entity.pdbx_description
1 polymer ?
#
loop_
_entity_poly.entity_id
_entity_poly.type
_entity_poly.pdbx_seq_one_letter_code
_entity_poly.pdbx_strand_id
1 'polypeptide(L)'
;MEEDISENLPIQDMKKEKKIYLSSAIPQVPIESFFPTPSCFGNQNYTTIIKQSVHAMNEYMSPCGHDVWVEKEESDKSGYIEFITTLNDGCWSYVGKQPTEKQQIGIGYGCNTKGTILHEMLHSMGVLHEHQRCDRDSYIEIVKDNVDRIIEVLS
;
A
#
# COMPACT_ATOMS: atom_id res chain seq x y z
N MET A 1 21.64 -20.97 -35.04
CA MET A 1 20.25 -20.59 -35.29
C MET A 1 19.59 -20.50 -33.93
N GLU A 2 19.72 -19.33 -33.33
CA GLU A 2 18.89 -18.77 -32.27
C GLU A 2 19.24 -17.29 -32.33
N GLU A 3 18.27 -16.50 -32.80
CA GLU A 3 18.41 -15.08 -33.06
C GLU A 3 18.26 -14.32 -31.74
N ASP A 4 19.26 -13.48 -31.43
CA ASP A 4 19.19 -12.47 -30.37
C ASP A 4 18.08 -11.47 -30.70
N ILE A 5 16.91 -11.63 -30.10
CA ILE A 5 15.88 -10.57 -30.08
C ILE A 5 16.16 -9.67 -28.87
N SER A 6 17.27 -8.94 -28.91
CA SER A 6 17.51 -7.78 -28.07
C SER A 6 17.27 -6.51 -28.90
N GLU A 7 16.07 -6.34 -29.44
CA GLU A 7 15.68 -5.09 -30.09
C GLU A 7 14.67 -4.34 -29.22
N ASN A 8 15.18 -3.26 -28.61
CA ASN A 8 14.50 -1.99 -28.42
C ASN A 8 13.05 -2.04 -27.89
N LEU A 9 12.89 -2.24 -26.58
CA LEU A 9 11.83 -1.54 -25.87
C LEU A 9 12.30 -0.10 -25.61
N PRO A 10 11.56 0.95 -26.02
CA PRO A 10 12.01 2.32 -25.86
C PRO A 10 12.09 2.66 -24.36
N ILE A 11 13.30 3.01 -23.90
CA ILE A 11 13.59 3.56 -22.56
C ILE A 11 12.86 4.92 -22.33
N GLN A 12 12.14 5.44 -23.32
CA GLN A 12 11.48 6.74 -23.26
C GLN A 12 10.18 6.77 -22.43
N ASP A 13 9.63 5.62 -22.02
CA ASP A 13 8.43 5.58 -21.17
C ASP A 13 8.70 5.54 -19.66
N MET A 14 9.96 5.48 -19.23
CA MET A 14 10.32 5.43 -17.79
C MET A 14 10.48 6.81 -17.13
N LYS A 15 10.26 7.91 -17.84
CA LYS A 15 10.44 9.28 -17.34
C LYS A 15 9.14 10.05 -17.10
N LYS A 16 7.99 9.41 -17.28
CA LYS A 16 6.71 10.03 -16.98
C LYS A 16 6.35 9.65 -15.54
N GLU A 17 6.30 10.65 -14.66
CA GLU A 17 5.68 10.49 -13.34
C GLU A 17 4.34 9.78 -13.52
N LYS A 18 4.19 8.56 -13.01
CA LYS A 18 2.91 7.88 -13.07
C LYS A 18 2.10 8.34 -11.88
N LYS A 19 0.87 8.76 -12.17
CA LYS A 19 -0.07 9.18 -11.15
C LYS A 19 -0.74 7.94 -10.54
N ILE A 20 -0.69 7.83 -9.22
CA ILE A 20 -1.50 6.89 -8.45
C ILE A 20 -2.71 7.68 -7.96
N TYR A 21 -3.88 7.36 -8.49
CA TYR A 21 -5.10 8.10 -8.22
C TYR A 21 -5.75 7.62 -6.92
N LEU A 22 -6.20 8.57 -6.10
CA LEU A 22 -6.91 8.36 -4.84
C LEU A 22 -8.38 8.75 -5.00
N SER A 23 -9.26 7.97 -4.39
CA SER A 23 -10.65 8.40 -4.20
C SER A 23 -10.70 9.71 -3.39
N SER A 24 -11.55 10.65 -3.81
CA SER A 24 -11.78 11.91 -3.09
C SER A 24 -12.47 11.70 -1.73
N ALA A 25 -13.08 10.53 -1.51
CA ALA A 25 -13.72 10.16 -0.26
C ALA A 25 -12.77 9.33 0.60
N ILE A 26 -12.10 9.98 1.56
CA ILE A 26 -11.40 9.27 2.64
C ILE A 26 -12.43 8.98 3.76
N PRO A 27 -12.57 7.71 4.20
CA PRO A 27 -13.63 7.32 5.12
C PRO A 27 -13.48 8.00 6.48
N GLN A 28 -14.56 8.64 6.93
CA GLN A 28 -14.72 9.07 8.31
C GLN A 28 -15.27 7.89 9.11
N VAL A 29 -14.57 7.45 10.15
CA VAL A 29 -15.19 6.57 11.15
C VAL A 29 -16.10 7.42 12.06
N PRO A 30 -17.35 7.02 12.30
CA PRO A 30 -18.20 7.68 13.28
C PRO A 30 -17.55 7.63 14.67
N ILE A 31 -17.47 8.78 15.33
CA ILE A 31 -16.77 8.96 16.61
C ILE A 31 -17.59 8.43 17.81
N GLU A 32 -18.65 7.64 17.59
CA GLU A 32 -19.57 7.25 18.66
C GLU A 32 -19.68 5.73 18.88
N SER A 33 -19.27 5.37 20.11
CA SER A 33 -19.76 4.26 20.94
C SER A 33 -19.35 2.83 20.55
N PHE A 34 -18.43 2.24 21.31
CA PHE A 34 -18.76 1.24 22.34
C PHE A 34 -17.53 0.46 22.86
N PHE A 35 -16.36 1.05 23.10
CA PHE A 35 -15.38 0.47 24.03
C PHE A 35 -14.49 1.58 24.59
N PRO A 36 -14.13 1.55 25.90
CA PRO A 36 -13.15 2.48 26.44
C PRO A 36 -11.80 2.15 25.81
N THR A 37 -11.36 2.97 24.86
CA THR A 37 -9.97 2.94 24.42
C THR A 37 -9.09 3.30 25.64
N PRO A 38 -7.99 2.56 25.88
CA PRO A 38 -6.95 3.07 26.76
C PRO A 38 -6.54 4.46 26.27
N SER A 39 -6.55 5.44 27.16
CA SER A 39 -6.32 6.87 26.92
C SER A 39 -4.95 7.22 26.30
N CYS A 40 -4.12 6.22 26.00
CA CYS A 40 -2.81 6.37 25.38
C CYS A 40 -2.88 6.50 23.84
N PHE A 41 -3.98 6.08 23.21
CA PHE A 41 -4.23 6.25 21.77
C PHE A 41 -5.45 7.16 21.59
N GLY A 42 -5.24 8.46 21.76
CA GLY A 42 -6.29 9.47 21.63
C GLY A 42 -7.02 9.37 20.29
N ASN A 43 -8.27 9.84 20.24
CA ASN A 43 -9.16 9.88 19.06
C ASN A 43 -8.40 10.22 17.77
N GLN A 44 -7.94 9.21 17.03
CA GLN A 44 -7.22 9.41 15.78
C GLN A 44 -8.25 9.51 14.66
N ASN A 45 -8.30 10.68 14.01
CA ASN A 45 -9.03 10.82 12.76
C ASN A 45 -8.21 10.10 11.66
N TYR A 46 -8.66 8.92 11.25
CA TYR A 46 -8.05 8.10 10.19
C TYR A 46 -7.76 8.93 8.94
N THR A 47 -8.64 9.86 8.61
CA THR A 47 -8.49 10.78 7.48
C THR A 47 -7.21 11.59 7.56
N THR A 48 -6.92 12.15 8.73
CA THR A 48 -5.75 13.00 8.93
C THR A 48 -4.47 12.20 8.73
N ILE A 49 -4.40 10.99 9.29
CA ILE A 49 -3.20 10.16 9.20
C ILE A 49 -3.01 9.62 7.78
N ILE A 50 -4.09 9.24 7.10
CA ILE A 50 -4.03 8.83 5.68
C ILE A 50 -3.50 9.99 4.83
N LYS A 51 -4.04 11.20 4.99
CA LYS A 51 -3.55 12.40 4.26
C LYS A 51 -2.08 12.70 4.57
N GLN A 52 -1.67 12.61 5.83
CA GLN A 52 -0.26 12.77 6.22
C GLN A 52 0.64 11.69 5.62
N SER A 53 0.16 10.47 5.51
CA SER A 53 0.90 9.35 4.92
C SER A 53 1.05 9.50 3.42
N VAL A 54 -0.01 9.92 2.71
CA VAL A 54 0.03 10.29 1.29
C VAL A 54 1.05 11.41 1.04
N HIS A 55 0.99 12.48 1.84
CA HIS A 55 1.95 13.57 1.74
C HIS A 55 3.40 13.09 1.95
N ALA A 56 3.62 12.29 2.99
CA ALA A 56 4.94 11.75 3.28
C ALA A 56 5.44 10.79 2.19
N MET A 57 4.58 9.96 1.61
CA MET A 57 4.95 9.08 0.49
C MET A 57 5.43 9.92 -0.69
N ASN A 58 4.68 10.97 -1.06
CA ASN A 58 5.06 11.87 -2.12
C ASN A 58 6.38 12.60 -1.81
N GLU A 59 6.60 13.02 -0.56
CA GLU A 59 7.86 13.64 -0.13
C GLU A 59 9.04 12.67 -0.23
N TYR A 60 8.90 11.44 0.25
CA TYR A 60 9.95 10.42 0.21
C TYR A 60 10.28 9.97 -1.22
N MET A 61 9.28 9.93 -2.11
CA MET A 61 9.46 9.50 -3.49
C MET A 61 9.87 10.62 -4.45
N SER A 62 9.67 11.89 -4.07
CA SER A 62 9.97 13.07 -4.88
C SER A 62 11.41 13.11 -5.42
N PRO A 63 12.47 12.87 -4.61
CA PRO A 63 13.86 12.90 -5.11
C PRO A 63 14.14 11.86 -6.21
N CYS A 64 13.37 10.77 -6.24
CA CYS A 64 13.57 9.67 -7.17
C CYS A 64 12.83 9.90 -8.50
N GLY A 65 11.97 10.93 -8.62
CA GLY A 65 11.11 11.13 -9.80
C GLY A 65 10.14 9.97 -10.04
N HIS A 66 9.75 9.28 -8.97
CA HIS A 66 8.87 8.11 -8.99
C HIS A 66 7.39 8.52 -8.85
N ASP A 67 6.50 7.54 -8.88
CA ASP A 67 5.05 7.69 -8.87
C ASP A 67 4.53 8.66 -7.79
N VAL A 68 3.57 9.50 -8.16
CA VAL A 68 2.97 10.52 -7.28
C VAL A 68 1.51 10.18 -6.99
N TRP A 69 1.16 10.20 -5.72
CA TRP A 69 -0.20 9.98 -5.25
C TRP A 69 -1.02 11.27 -5.35
N VAL A 70 -2.11 11.23 -6.11
CA VAL A 70 -2.95 12.41 -6.43
C VAL A 70 -4.43 12.07 -6.29
N GLU A 71 -5.25 13.07 -5.96
CA GLU A 71 -6.72 12.89 -5.99
C GLU A 71 -7.21 12.67 -7.43
N LYS A 72 -8.19 11.79 -7.58
CA LYS A 72 -8.78 11.47 -8.88
C LYS A 72 -9.75 12.57 -9.32
N GLU A 73 -9.59 13.06 -10.54
CA GLU A 73 -10.56 13.94 -11.20
C GLU A 73 -11.59 13.12 -12.01
N GLU A 74 -12.75 13.72 -12.31
CA GLU A 74 -13.78 13.07 -13.14
C GLU A 74 -13.25 12.70 -14.54
N SER A 75 -12.32 13.49 -15.06
CA SER A 75 -11.71 13.29 -16.38
C SER A 75 -10.72 12.11 -16.43
N ASP A 76 -10.22 11.64 -15.28
CA ASP A 76 -9.28 10.55 -15.22
C ASP A 76 -9.98 9.21 -15.49
N LYS A 77 -9.54 8.48 -16.51
CA LYS A 77 -10.07 7.16 -16.88
C LYS A 77 -9.32 5.99 -16.27
N SER A 78 -8.29 6.28 -15.46
CA SER A 78 -7.49 5.28 -14.77
C SER A 78 -8.20 4.79 -13.51
N GLY A 79 -7.92 3.54 -13.13
CA GLY A 79 -8.32 3.03 -11.83
C GLY A 79 -7.66 3.79 -10.67
N TYR A 80 -8.24 3.67 -9.48
CA TYR A 80 -7.87 4.41 -8.28
C TYR A 80 -7.85 3.54 -7.04
N ILE A 81 -7.11 4.02 -6.05
CA ILE A 81 -7.04 3.46 -4.71
C ILE A 81 -8.11 4.11 -3.82
N GLU A 82 -8.86 3.27 -3.11
CA GLU A 82 -9.83 3.65 -2.09
C GLU A 82 -9.33 3.14 -0.74
N PHE A 83 -9.05 4.05 0.20
CA PHE A 83 -8.82 3.65 1.58
C PHE A 83 -10.16 3.30 2.21
N ILE A 84 -10.25 2.14 2.86
CA ILE A 84 -11.41 1.73 3.65
C ILE A 84 -11.01 1.53 5.10
N THR A 85 -11.91 1.86 6.02
CA THR A 85 -11.71 1.65 7.45
C THR A 85 -12.78 0.70 7.97
N THR A 86 -12.35 -0.38 8.61
CA THR A 86 -13.23 -1.42 9.16
C THR A 86 -12.72 -1.80 10.54
N LEU A 87 -13.62 -1.90 11.51
CA LEU A 87 -13.24 -2.24 12.89
C LEU A 87 -12.97 -3.74 13.08
N ASN A 88 -13.37 -4.58 12.12
CA ASN A 88 -13.38 -6.04 12.24
C ASN A 88 -12.33 -6.72 11.35
N ASP A 89 -11.39 -5.97 10.78
CA ASP A 89 -10.39 -6.49 9.85
C ASP A 89 -8.98 -6.00 10.22
N GLY A 90 -7.96 -6.63 9.62
CA GLY A 90 -6.56 -6.24 9.73
C GLY A 90 -6.18 -5.11 8.77
N CYS A 91 -4.87 -4.93 8.61
CA CYS A 91 -4.28 -4.01 7.64
C CYS A 91 -3.89 -4.82 6.39
N TRP A 92 -4.30 -4.38 5.20
CA TRP A 92 -4.00 -5.12 3.98
C TRP A 92 -4.10 -4.26 2.72
N SER A 93 -3.43 -4.73 1.68
CA SER A 93 -3.46 -4.19 0.33
C SER A 93 -3.06 -5.27 -0.66
N TYR A 94 -3.56 -5.18 -1.89
CA TYR A 94 -3.06 -6.01 -2.98
C TYR A 94 -1.65 -5.58 -3.38
N VAL A 95 -0.82 -6.54 -3.80
CA VAL A 95 0.51 -6.24 -4.36
C VAL A 95 0.36 -5.78 -5.80
N GLY A 96 0.71 -4.51 -6.06
CA GLY A 96 0.67 -3.89 -7.38
C GLY A 96 -0.73 -3.50 -7.84
N LYS A 97 -0.78 -2.92 -9.05
CA LYS A 97 -2.02 -2.46 -9.68
C LYS A 97 -2.88 -3.65 -10.14
N GLN A 98 -4.11 -3.71 -9.63
CA GLN A 98 -5.08 -4.72 -10.02
C GLN A 98 -5.80 -4.34 -11.33
N PRO A 99 -6.30 -5.33 -12.11
CA PRO A 99 -7.07 -5.10 -13.34
C PRO A 99 -8.52 -4.68 -13.02
N THR A 100 -8.70 -3.75 -12.07
CA THR A 100 -9.99 -3.23 -11.63
C THR A 100 -9.96 -1.70 -11.68
N GLU A 101 -11.13 -1.07 -11.81
CA GLU A 101 -11.23 0.39 -11.69
C GLU A 101 -10.99 0.86 -10.25
N LYS A 102 -11.48 0.08 -9.28
CA LYS A 102 -11.34 0.37 -7.85
C LYS A 102 -10.52 -0.71 -7.17
N GLN A 103 -9.47 -0.29 -6.46
CA GLN A 103 -8.64 -1.16 -5.61
C GLN A 103 -8.62 -0.60 -4.20
N GLN A 104 -8.78 -1.47 -3.19
CA GLN A 104 -8.91 -1.04 -1.81
C GLN A 104 -7.61 -1.22 -1.02
N ILE A 105 -7.37 -0.31 -0.08
CA ILE A 105 -6.41 -0.47 1.02
C ILE A 105 -7.19 -0.49 2.33
N GLY A 106 -7.09 -1.59 3.07
CA GLY A 106 -7.76 -1.79 4.34
C GLY A 106 -6.95 -1.23 5.50
N ILE A 107 -7.50 -0.24 6.21
CA ILE A 107 -6.95 0.29 7.45
C ILE A 107 -7.87 -0.11 8.61
N GLY A 108 -7.58 -1.28 9.16
CA GLY A 108 -8.30 -1.87 10.28
C GLY A 108 -8.08 -1.19 11.65
N TYR A 109 -8.68 -1.76 12.69
CA TYR A 109 -8.42 -1.32 14.07
C TYR A 109 -6.94 -1.55 14.44
N GLY A 110 -6.27 -0.50 14.95
CA GLY A 110 -4.84 -0.54 15.28
C GLY A 110 -3.89 -0.34 14.08
N CYS A 111 -4.43 -0.24 12.86
CA CYS A 111 -3.65 0.03 11.64
C CYS A 111 -3.42 1.53 11.38
N ASN A 112 -3.94 2.40 12.25
CA ASN A 112 -3.95 3.85 12.11
C ASN A 112 -2.60 4.49 12.50
N THR A 113 -1.48 3.87 12.12
CA THR A 113 -0.15 4.46 12.24
C THR A 113 0.36 4.88 10.88
N LYS A 114 1.15 5.96 10.82
CA LYS A 114 1.78 6.41 9.57
C LYS A 114 2.60 5.29 8.91
N GLY A 115 3.34 4.51 9.71
CA GLY A 115 4.16 3.41 9.19
C GLY A 115 3.33 2.29 8.56
N THR A 116 2.24 1.88 9.21
CA THR A 116 1.33 0.85 8.66
C THR A 116 0.66 1.32 7.37
N ILE A 117 0.16 2.56 7.32
CA ILE A 117 -0.47 3.07 6.10
C ILE A 117 0.54 3.13 4.95
N LEU A 118 1.77 3.60 5.21
CA LEU A 118 2.85 3.61 4.21
C LEU A 118 3.19 2.19 3.73
N HIS A 119 3.19 1.20 4.62
CA HIS A 119 3.42 -0.21 4.27
C HIS A 119 2.37 -0.73 3.28
N GLU A 120 1.09 -0.50 3.55
CA GLU A 120 0.01 -0.93 2.65
C GLU A 120 0.01 -0.15 1.32
N MET A 121 0.42 1.11 1.34
CA MET A 121 0.67 1.88 0.12
C MET A 121 1.80 1.27 -0.71
N LEU A 122 2.92 0.87 -0.08
CA LEU A 122 4.03 0.20 -0.79
C LEU A 122 3.59 -1.13 -1.40
N HIS A 123 2.74 -1.91 -0.72
CA HIS A 123 2.13 -3.09 -1.31
C HIS A 123 1.37 -2.74 -2.60
N SER A 124 0.52 -1.71 -2.59
CA SER A 124 -0.21 -1.30 -3.82
C SER A 124 0.71 -0.84 -4.95
N MET A 125 1.93 -0.37 -4.63
CA MET A 125 2.97 -0.02 -5.60
C MET A 125 3.75 -1.25 -6.13
N GLY A 126 3.53 -2.43 -5.56
CA GLY A 126 4.15 -3.70 -5.98
C GLY A 126 5.29 -4.19 -5.09
N VAL A 127 5.51 -3.56 -3.93
CA VAL A 127 6.55 -4.00 -2.99
C VAL A 127 6.06 -5.21 -2.20
N LEU A 128 6.87 -6.28 -2.20
CA LEU A 128 6.66 -7.46 -1.37
C LEU A 128 7.29 -7.27 0.01
N HIS A 129 7.00 -8.16 0.96
CA HIS A 129 7.71 -8.12 2.24
C HIS A 129 9.19 -8.41 2.01
N GLU A 130 10.06 -7.67 2.72
CA GLU A 130 11.51 -7.78 2.54
C GLU A 130 12.04 -9.20 2.78
N HIS A 131 11.43 -9.92 3.73
CA HIS A 131 11.75 -11.32 4.01
C HIS A 131 11.30 -12.29 2.90
N GLN A 132 10.67 -11.82 1.81
CA GLN A 132 10.33 -12.64 0.64
C GLN A 132 11.36 -12.52 -0.49
N ARG A 133 12.41 -11.71 -0.31
CA ARG A 133 13.49 -11.60 -1.28
C ARG A 133 14.13 -12.96 -1.59
N CYS A 134 14.58 -13.12 -2.83
CA CYS A 134 15.22 -14.36 -3.29
C CYS A 134 16.56 -14.64 -2.58
N ASP A 135 17.23 -13.61 -2.07
CA ASP A 135 18.49 -13.69 -1.35
C ASP A 135 18.33 -13.70 0.18
N ARG A 136 17.10 -13.71 0.71
CA ARG A 136 16.83 -13.60 2.17
C ARG A 136 17.61 -14.62 3.00
N ASP A 137 17.80 -15.84 2.48
CA ASP A 137 18.39 -16.96 3.22
C ASP A 137 19.91 -16.74 3.44
N SER A 138 20.49 -15.68 2.84
CA SER A 138 21.84 -15.19 3.15
C SER A 138 21.90 -14.22 4.33
N TYR A 139 20.75 -13.71 4.80
CA TYR A 139 20.65 -12.65 5.81
C TYR A 139 19.85 -13.07 7.04
N ILE A 140 18.83 -13.91 6.86
CA ILE A 140 17.91 -14.35 7.92
C ILE A 140 17.66 -15.86 7.82
N GLU A 141 17.28 -16.45 8.94
CA GLU A 141 16.81 -17.84 9.02
C GLU A 141 15.36 -17.85 9.51
N ILE A 142 14.46 -18.54 8.78
CA ILE A 142 13.08 -18.75 9.21
C ILE A 142 13.02 -20.02 10.05
N VAL A 143 12.85 -19.87 11.37
CA VAL A 143 12.64 -20.99 12.29
C VAL A 143 11.21 -21.52 12.12
N LYS A 144 11.03 -22.44 11.15
CA LYS A 144 9.72 -22.96 10.74
C LYS A 144 8.91 -23.57 11.88
N ASP A 145 9.58 -24.13 12.89
CA ASP A 145 8.92 -24.71 14.08
C ASP A 145 8.13 -23.67 14.89
N ASN A 146 8.47 -22.38 14.76
CA ASN A 146 7.78 -21.27 15.42
C ASN A 146 6.73 -20.59 14.53
N VAL A 147 6.50 -21.09 13.30
CA VAL A 147 5.51 -20.54 12.37
C VAL A 147 4.22 -21.34 12.45
N ASP A 148 3.09 -20.66 12.54
CA ASP A 148 1.79 -21.31 12.55
C ASP A 148 1.56 -22.08 11.25
N ARG A 149 1.23 -23.38 11.37
CA ARG A 149 1.06 -24.33 10.26
C ARG A 149 0.01 -23.96 9.21
N ILE A 150 -0.82 -22.95 9.47
CA ILE A 150 -1.84 -22.46 8.53
C ILE A 150 -1.22 -21.64 7.38
N ILE A 151 0.01 -21.14 7.53
CA ILE A 151 0.66 -20.23 6.55
C ILE A 151 1.44 -20.97 5.44
N GLU A 152 1.69 -22.28 5.54
CA GLU A 152 2.52 -23.02 4.56
C GLU A 152 1.93 -23.16 3.13
N VAL A 153 0.70 -22.70 2.88
CA VAL A 153 0.01 -22.93 1.58
C VAL A 153 0.28 -21.82 0.54
N LEU A 154 0.96 -20.72 0.89
CA LEU A 154 1.15 -19.57 -0.03
C LEU A 154 2.60 -19.06 -0.13
N SER A 155 3.60 -19.94 -0.01
CA SER A 155 5.00 -19.61 -0.33
C SER A 155 5.51 -20.36 -1.55
#